data_AF-A0A4S8RJW3-F1
#
_entry.id   AF-A0A4S8RJW3-F1
#
_cell.length_a   1.000
_cell.length_b   1.000
_cell.length_c   1.000
_cell.angle_alpha   90.00
_cell.angle_beta   90.00
_cell.angle_gamma   90.00
#
_symmetry.space_group_name_H-M   'P 1'
#
loop_
_entity.id
_entity.type
_entity.pdbx_description
1 polymer ?
#
loop_
_entity_poly.entity_id
_entity_poly.type
_entity_poly.pdbx_seq_one_letter_code
_entity_poly.pdbx_strand_id
1 'polypeptide(L)'
;MNKAIQYFGKIAFLSLTLLVGQSCSDDAKAPNDQELTQVEVQTILTSDQLASVADNALAELFADNGETAKTSKSNDCYVAEYTETGYTATFNNCVLNGTDNVNGTVTATYDTGGEATSFNVTFTDFYVGNIKLNGTRNFVVNGDMEGNSFSITVTSNMTIELADGSTIVENGNKTFTFSFGETLENFTIGLSGTWTIQANGNTYSIESSGIEADAQCGHFTSGSMVVSKNGLEVTVDFGDGTCDDKATVIYPNGATEEITL
;
A
#
# COMPACT_ATOMS: atom_id res chain seq x y z
N MET A 1 -19.00 -24.17 12.39
CA MET A 1 -20.44 -23.90 12.62
C MET A 1 -20.85 -22.81 11.66
N ASN A 2 -21.68 -23.16 10.68
CA ASN A 2 -22.18 -22.26 9.62
C ASN A 2 -23.33 -21.37 10.11
N LYS A 3 -23.41 -20.19 9.49
CA LYS A 3 -24.55 -19.28 9.19
C LYS A 3 -24.08 -17.84 9.45
N ALA A 4 -24.14 -16.88 8.52
CA ALA A 4 -25.22 -16.64 7.59
C ALA A 4 -24.72 -15.94 6.31
N ILE A 5 -24.83 -16.67 5.20
CA ILE A 5 -25.12 -16.10 3.88
C ILE A 5 -26.64 -16.20 3.74
N GLN A 6 -27.29 -15.08 3.41
CA GLN A 6 -28.52 -14.94 2.60
C GLN A 6 -29.28 -13.70 3.05
N TYR A 7 -29.34 -12.68 2.19
CA TYR A 7 -30.58 -11.95 1.88
C TYR A 7 -30.43 -11.29 0.50
N PHE A 8 -30.76 -12.05 -0.54
CA PHE A 8 -31.19 -11.52 -1.83
C PHE A 8 -32.70 -11.66 -1.89
N GLY A 9 -33.42 -10.55 -2.06
CA GLY A 9 -34.88 -10.61 -2.18
C GLY A 9 -35.57 -9.27 -2.34
N LYS A 10 -35.93 -8.99 -3.60
CA LYS A 10 -37.07 -8.18 -4.08
C LYS A 10 -36.84 -6.69 -4.30
N ILE A 11 -36.52 -6.41 -5.56
CA ILE A 11 -36.88 -5.20 -6.29
C ILE A 11 -38.39 -4.94 -6.12
N ALA A 12 -38.73 -3.77 -5.60
CA ALA A 12 -40.06 -3.18 -5.70
C ALA A 12 -39.90 -1.73 -6.19
N PHE A 13 -40.42 -1.48 -7.39
CA PHE A 13 -40.63 -0.15 -7.94
C PHE A 13 -41.62 0.62 -7.03
N LEU A 14 -41.20 1.75 -6.47
CA LEU A 14 -42.13 2.81 -6.12
C LEU A 14 -41.45 4.18 -6.26
N SER A 15 -41.74 4.81 -7.39
CA SER A 15 -41.53 6.22 -7.67
C SER A 15 -42.37 7.09 -6.73
N LEU A 16 -41.74 8.00 -5.98
CA LEU A 16 -42.34 9.29 -5.64
C LEU A 16 -41.25 10.34 -5.43
N THR A 17 -41.12 11.19 -6.44
CA THR A 17 -40.39 12.47 -6.43
C THR A 17 -40.79 13.35 -5.25
N LEU A 18 -39.80 13.75 -4.45
CA LEU A 18 -39.81 15.02 -3.73
C LEU A 18 -38.61 15.84 -4.22
N LEU A 19 -38.89 16.86 -5.04
CA LEU A 19 -37.96 17.92 -5.41
C LEU A 19 -37.74 18.81 -4.19
N VAL A 20 -36.55 18.72 -3.61
CA VAL A 20 -35.96 19.81 -2.82
C VAL A 20 -34.71 20.24 -3.59
N GLY A 21 -34.79 21.40 -4.23
CA GLY A 21 -33.67 21.99 -4.96
C GLY A 21 -32.58 22.40 -3.99
N GLN A 22 -31.53 21.59 -3.90
CA GLN A 22 -30.20 22.07 -3.54
C GLN A 22 -29.63 22.73 -4.80
N SER A 23 -29.35 24.02 -4.69
CA SER A 23 -28.62 24.80 -5.67
C SER A 23 -27.17 24.31 -5.72
N CYS A 24 -26.88 23.28 -6.52
CA CYS A 24 -25.52 23.05 -6.98
C CYS A 24 -25.23 24.10 -8.05
N SER A 25 -24.33 25.02 -7.73
CA SER A 25 -23.67 25.83 -8.74
C SER A 25 -22.93 24.87 -9.68
N ASP A 26 -23.37 24.76 -10.92
CA ASP A 26 -22.63 24.10 -11.99
C ASP A 26 -21.41 24.98 -12.35
N ASP A 27 -20.45 25.09 -11.43
CA ASP A 27 -19.22 25.81 -11.69
C ASP A 27 -18.26 24.91 -12.47
N ALA A 28 -18.26 25.15 -13.78
CA ALA A 28 -17.21 24.89 -14.77
C ALA A 28 -16.25 23.72 -14.46
N LYS A 29 -16.65 22.52 -14.87
CA LYS A 29 -15.72 21.40 -15.09
C LYS A 29 -14.59 21.84 -16.04
N ALA A 30 -13.40 21.34 -15.77
CA ALA A 30 -12.20 21.54 -16.58
C ALA A 30 -12.43 21.10 -18.05
N PRO A 31 -11.55 21.47 -19.01
CA PRO A 31 -11.78 21.25 -20.44
C PRO A 31 -11.91 19.77 -20.86
N ASN A 32 -11.61 18.84 -19.96
CA ASN A 32 -11.86 17.42 -20.10
C ASN A 32 -12.74 16.98 -18.90
N ASP A 33 -13.77 16.16 -19.14
CA ASP A 33 -14.64 15.52 -18.13
C ASP A 33 -13.89 14.50 -17.24
N GLN A 34 -12.59 14.71 -17.02
CA GLN A 34 -11.72 13.83 -16.29
C GLN A 34 -11.61 14.35 -14.86
N GLU A 35 -11.91 13.47 -13.90
CA GLU A 35 -11.84 13.74 -12.47
C GLU A 35 -11.03 12.65 -11.76
N LEU A 36 -10.56 12.92 -10.54
CA LEU A 36 -9.95 11.91 -9.68
C LEU A 36 -10.97 11.54 -8.61
N THR A 37 -11.53 10.33 -8.70
CA THR A 37 -12.59 9.89 -7.79
C THR A 37 -12.03 9.37 -6.47
N GLN A 38 -12.84 9.39 -5.40
CA GLN A 38 -12.48 8.81 -4.09
C GLN A 38 -11.98 7.36 -4.20
N VAL A 39 -12.62 6.52 -5.03
CA VAL A 39 -12.22 5.11 -5.21
C VAL A 39 -10.81 5.00 -5.80
N GLU A 40 -10.45 5.92 -6.69
CA GLU A 40 -9.11 5.97 -7.29
C GLU A 40 -8.07 6.43 -6.29
N VAL A 41 -8.40 7.41 -5.44
CA VAL A 41 -7.55 7.81 -4.33
C VAL A 41 -7.33 6.62 -3.38
N GLN A 42 -8.39 5.91 -2.99
CA GLN A 42 -8.25 4.71 -2.16
C GLN A 42 -7.31 3.68 -2.80
N THR A 43 -7.49 3.42 -4.10
CA THR A 43 -6.65 2.46 -4.84
C THR A 43 -5.17 2.86 -4.81
N ILE A 44 -4.87 4.16 -4.95
CA ILE A 44 -3.51 4.69 -4.84
C ILE A 44 -2.94 4.43 -3.44
N LEU A 45 -3.70 4.72 -2.39
CA LEU A 45 -3.26 4.62 -0.99
C LEU A 45 -3.17 3.18 -0.47
N THR A 46 -4.03 2.27 -0.94
CA THR A 46 -4.09 0.88 -0.43
C THR A 46 -3.21 -0.08 -1.22
N SER A 47 -2.58 0.35 -2.31
CA SER A 47 -1.66 -0.49 -3.10
C SER A 47 -0.56 -1.12 -2.22
N ASP A 48 0.02 -0.34 -1.31
CA ASP A 48 1.02 -0.84 -0.36
C ASP A 48 0.45 -1.78 0.70
N GLN A 49 -0.81 -1.59 1.13
CA GLN A 49 -1.44 -2.50 2.09
C GLN A 49 -1.60 -3.91 1.51
N LEU A 50 -1.82 -4.02 0.20
CA LEU A 50 -1.90 -5.30 -0.48
C LEU A 50 -0.52 -5.97 -0.58
N ALA A 51 0.53 -5.18 -0.81
CA ALA A 51 1.90 -5.67 -0.84
C ALA A 51 2.45 -5.98 0.57
N SER A 52 1.99 -5.29 1.61
CA SER A 52 2.46 -5.46 2.99
C SER A 52 2.10 -6.81 3.60
N VAL A 53 1.06 -7.47 3.08
CA VAL A 53 0.74 -8.87 3.43
C VAL A 53 1.93 -9.79 3.10
N ALA A 54 2.61 -9.53 1.98
CA ALA A 54 3.82 -10.25 1.61
C ALA A 54 5.03 -9.86 2.49
N ASP A 55 5.09 -8.59 2.93
CA ASP A 55 6.13 -8.10 3.83
C ASP A 55 6.07 -8.78 5.21
N ASN A 56 4.87 -9.11 5.71
CA ASN A 56 4.72 -9.90 6.94
C ASN A 56 5.29 -11.33 6.79
N ALA A 57 5.04 -11.98 5.65
CA ALA A 57 5.61 -13.30 5.35
C ALA A 57 7.14 -13.24 5.25
N LEU A 58 7.68 -12.16 4.67
CA LEU A 58 9.12 -11.90 4.65
C LEU A 58 9.68 -11.74 6.06
N ALA A 59 9.08 -10.88 6.88
CA ALA A 59 9.57 -10.56 8.22
C ALA A 59 9.77 -11.81 9.08
N GLU A 60 8.89 -12.80 8.96
CA GLU A 60 9.03 -14.10 9.64
C GLU A 60 10.25 -14.89 9.16
N LEU A 61 10.45 -15.01 7.83
CA LEU A 61 11.62 -15.69 7.26
C LEU A 61 12.93 -15.00 7.65
N PHE A 62 12.90 -13.67 7.77
CA PHE A 62 14.03 -12.87 8.25
C PHE A 62 14.28 -13.06 9.75
N ALA A 63 13.25 -13.11 10.59
CA ALA A 63 13.40 -13.32 12.03
C ALA A 63 13.89 -14.73 12.39
N ASP A 64 13.49 -15.75 11.62
CA ASP A 64 13.95 -17.13 11.83
C ASP A 64 15.41 -17.37 11.37
N ASN A 65 16.06 -16.39 10.73
CA ASN A 65 17.51 -16.39 10.46
C ASN A 65 18.39 -16.12 11.70
N GLY A 66 17.80 -15.95 12.89
CA GLY A 66 18.53 -15.80 14.15
C GLY A 66 19.43 -16.98 14.53
N GLU A 67 19.32 -18.13 13.85
CA GLU A 67 20.27 -19.24 13.96
C GLU A 67 21.17 -19.30 12.71
N THR A 68 22.35 -18.73 12.85
CA THR A 68 23.45 -18.72 11.88
C THR A 68 23.99 -20.13 11.63
N ALA A 69 23.33 -20.91 10.77
CA ALA A 69 23.93 -22.11 10.18
C ALA A 69 23.27 -22.46 8.85
N LYS A 70 24.11 -22.58 7.81
CA LYS A 70 23.83 -23.07 6.45
C LYS A 70 23.02 -24.38 6.43
N THR A 71 21.73 -24.29 6.66
CA THR A 71 20.84 -25.44 6.77
C THR A 71 19.55 -25.14 6.04
N SER A 72 19.14 -26.08 5.18
CA SER A 72 17.80 -26.07 4.61
C SER A 72 16.82 -26.24 5.78
N LYS A 73 16.09 -25.18 6.14
CA LYS A 73 14.97 -25.30 7.06
C LYS A 73 13.74 -25.70 6.24
N SER A 74 13.20 -26.87 6.55
CA SER A 74 11.92 -27.33 6.05
C SER A 74 11.01 -27.55 7.24
N ASN A 75 9.88 -26.87 7.24
CA ASN A 75 8.74 -27.20 8.09
C ASN A 75 7.58 -27.63 7.17
N ASP A 76 6.42 -27.93 7.75
CA ASP A 76 5.23 -28.35 6.97
C ASP A 76 4.67 -27.23 6.06
N CYS A 77 5.25 -26.02 6.11
CA CYS A 77 4.71 -24.79 5.52
C CYS A 77 5.55 -24.30 4.32
N TYR A 78 6.88 -24.35 4.43
CA TYR A 78 7.79 -23.94 3.36
C TYR A 78 9.08 -24.76 3.33
N VAL A 79 9.72 -24.74 2.16
CA VAL A 79 11.09 -25.20 1.98
C VAL A 79 11.96 -23.99 1.68
N ALA A 80 12.94 -23.71 2.53
CA ALA A 80 13.87 -22.61 2.34
C ALA A 80 15.31 -23.08 2.18
N GLU A 81 15.99 -22.50 1.21
CA GLU A 81 17.42 -22.65 0.96
C GLU A 81 18.12 -21.33 1.30
N TYR A 82 19.01 -21.37 2.30
CA TYR A 82 19.74 -20.22 2.79
C TYR A 82 21.18 -20.22 2.27
N THR A 83 21.67 -19.02 1.95
CA THR A 83 23.04 -18.73 1.53
C THR A 83 23.62 -17.65 2.43
N GLU A 84 24.92 -17.36 2.29
CA GLU A 84 25.55 -16.25 3.03
C GLU A 84 24.98 -14.88 2.64
N THR A 85 24.39 -14.76 1.45
CA THR A 85 23.96 -13.49 0.86
C THR A 85 22.45 -13.42 0.65
N GLY A 86 21.66 -14.30 1.29
CA GLY A 86 20.21 -14.33 1.08
C GLY A 86 19.60 -15.72 1.18
N TYR A 87 18.34 -15.84 0.75
CA TYR A 87 17.60 -17.11 0.76
C TYR A 87 16.60 -17.21 -0.40
N THR A 88 16.19 -18.44 -0.71
CA THR A 88 15.01 -18.73 -1.54
C THR A 88 14.05 -19.59 -0.74
N ALA A 89 12.81 -19.13 -0.56
CA ALA A 89 11.76 -19.86 0.13
C ALA A 89 10.63 -20.19 -0.85
N THR A 90 10.20 -21.45 -0.86
CA THR A 90 9.03 -21.90 -1.63
C THR A 90 7.96 -22.37 -0.65
N PHE A 91 6.81 -21.70 -0.71
CA PHE A 91 5.64 -21.96 0.11
C PHE A 91 4.67 -22.88 -0.62
N ASN A 92 4.14 -23.86 0.12
CA ASN A 92 3.13 -24.76 -0.40
C ASN A 92 1.95 -24.84 0.57
N ASN A 93 1.00 -23.94 0.35
CA ASN A 93 -0.28 -23.83 1.02
C ASN A 93 -0.14 -23.67 2.53
N CYS A 94 0.52 -22.58 2.93
CA CYS A 94 0.84 -22.30 4.32
C CYS A 94 0.03 -21.13 4.91
N VAL A 95 -0.46 -21.29 6.13
CA VAL A 95 -0.99 -20.16 6.92
C VAL A 95 0.15 -19.57 7.75
N LEU A 96 0.66 -18.40 7.37
CA LEU A 96 1.67 -17.67 8.14
C LEU A 96 0.97 -16.69 9.08
N ASN A 97 1.18 -16.78 10.40
CA ASN A 97 0.72 -15.78 11.39
C ASN A 97 -0.72 -15.23 11.21
N GLY A 98 -1.67 -16.10 10.84
CA GLY A 98 -3.07 -15.70 10.66
C GLY A 98 -3.39 -14.99 9.34
N THR A 99 -2.45 -14.95 8.40
CA THR A 99 -2.74 -14.60 7.00
C THR A 99 -3.60 -15.67 6.34
N ASP A 100 -4.14 -15.35 5.17
CA ASP A 100 -4.63 -16.39 4.27
C ASP A 100 -3.49 -17.32 3.81
N ASN A 101 -3.87 -18.43 3.16
CA ASN A 101 -2.91 -19.39 2.62
C ASN A 101 -1.92 -18.73 1.67
N VAL A 102 -0.65 -18.97 1.92
CA VAL A 102 0.50 -18.47 1.17
C VAL A 102 1.04 -19.57 0.27
N ASN A 103 1.34 -19.22 -0.98
CA ASN A 103 1.94 -20.11 -1.98
C ASN A 103 2.99 -19.38 -2.80
N GLY A 104 3.85 -20.13 -3.49
CA GLY A 104 4.78 -19.59 -4.48
C GLY A 104 6.18 -19.36 -3.92
N THR A 105 6.98 -18.57 -4.62
CA THR A 105 8.40 -18.44 -4.34
C THR A 105 8.79 -17.01 -4.03
N VAL A 106 9.59 -16.87 -2.98
CA VAL A 106 10.21 -15.62 -2.56
C VAL A 106 11.71 -15.82 -2.54
N THR A 107 12.43 -14.93 -3.23
CA THR A 107 13.89 -14.90 -3.22
C THR A 107 14.35 -13.59 -2.61
N ALA A 108 15.13 -13.63 -1.54
CA ALA A 108 15.70 -12.45 -0.90
C ALA A 108 17.23 -12.46 -1.00
N THR A 109 17.84 -11.32 -1.29
CA THR A 109 19.30 -11.15 -1.29
C THR A 109 19.70 -9.94 -0.45
N TYR A 110 20.72 -10.12 0.39
CA TYR A 110 21.26 -9.09 1.27
C TYR A 110 22.42 -8.37 0.61
N ASP A 111 22.41 -7.04 0.67
CA ASP A 111 23.59 -6.25 0.34
C ASP A 111 24.30 -5.88 1.65
N THR A 112 25.51 -6.42 1.83
CA THR A 112 26.35 -6.22 3.02
C THR A 112 27.51 -5.26 2.75
N GLY A 113 27.52 -4.57 1.60
CA GLY A 113 28.66 -3.78 1.12
C GLY A 113 28.71 -2.31 1.55
N GLY A 114 27.67 -1.76 2.20
CA GLY A 114 27.53 -0.32 2.50
C GLY A 114 27.18 0.02 3.96
N GLU A 115 27.06 1.32 4.26
CA GLU A 115 26.62 1.84 5.58
C GLU A 115 25.12 1.61 5.83
N ALA A 116 24.32 1.50 4.76
CA ALA A 116 22.88 1.21 4.83
C ALA A 116 22.62 -0.29 4.62
N THR A 117 21.77 -0.88 5.47
CA THR A 117 21.30 -2.25 5.29
C THR A 117 20.26 -2.28 4.18
N SER A 118 20.53 -3.00 3.10
CA SER A 118 19.53 -3.19 2.04
C SER A 118 19.29 -4.66 1.70
N PHE A 119 18.05 -4.95 1.31
CA PHE A 119 17.65 -6.28 0.87
C PHE A 119 16.73 -6.20 -0.34
N ASN A 120 17.03 -7.00 -1.34
CA ASN A 120 16.24 -7.13 -2.56
C ASN A 120 15.40 -8.39 -2.46
N VAL A 121 14.11 -8.28 -2.77
CA VAL A 121 13.16 -9.38 -2.75
C VAL A 121 12.54 -9.52 -4.13
N THR A 122 12.45 -10.76 -4.61
CA THR A 122 11.69 -11.14 -5.81
C THR A 122 10.55 -12.07 -5.43
N PHE A 123 9.34 -11.73 -5.86
CA PHE A 123 8.15 -12.55 -5.75
C PHE A 123 7.87 -13.20 -7.10
N THR A 124 7.75 -14.53 -7.12
CA THR A 124 7.44 -15.32 -8.32
C THR A 124 6.25 -16.22 -8.03
N ASP A 125 5.15 -15.95 -8.74
CA ASP A 125 3.87 -16.63 -8.54
C ASP A 125 3.51 -16.72 -7.05
N PHE A 126 3.78 -15.65 -6.30
CA PHE A 126 3.55 -15.62 -4.85
C PHE A 126 2.09 -15.27 -4.59
N TYR A 127 1.39 -16.06 -3.79
CA TYR A 127 -0.02 -15.83 -3.48
C TYR A 127 -0.17 -15.61 -1.99
N VAL A 128 -1.08 -14.71 -1.63
CA VAL A 128 -1.71 -14.69 -0.30
C VAL A 128 -3.22 -14.75 -0.49
N GLY A 129 -3.83 -15.86 -0.07
CA GLY A 129 -5.22 -16.16 -0.40
C GLY A 129 -5.43 -16.23 -1.91
N ASN A 130 -6.20 -15.28 -2.43
CA ASN A 130 -6.54 -15.18 -3.85
C ASN A 130 -5.78 -14.04 -4.56
N ILE A 131 -4.91 -13.33 -3.85
CA ILE A 131 -4.12 -12.22 -4.42
C ILE A 131 -2.78 -12.78 -4.87
N LYS A 132 -2.40 -12.52 -6.12
CA LYS A 132 -1.11 -12.92 -6.69
C LYS A 132 -0.17 -11.73 -6.75
N LEU A 133 1.08 -11.92 -6.33
CA LEU A 133 2.14 -10.93 -6.35
C LEU A 133 3.29 -11.44 -7.23
N ASN A 134 3.73 -10.61 -8.17
CA ASN A 134 4.93 -10.83 -8.97
C ASN A 134 5.75 -9.56 -9.06
N GLY A 135 7.07 -9.71 -9.10
CA GLY A 135 7.98 -8.59 -9.31
C GLY A 135 9.02 -8.48 -8.21
N THR A 136 9.57 -7.29 -8.05
CA THR A 136 10.71 -7.03 -7.16
C THR A 136 10.46 -5.85 -6.25
N ARG A 137 10.97 -5.95 -5.02
CA ARG A 137 11.07 -4.83 -4.09
C ARG A 137 12.48 -4.75 -3.52
N ASN A 138 13.06 -3.57 -3.50
CA ASN A 138 14.32 -3.29 -2.82
C ASN A 138 14.06 -2.41 -1.61
N PHE A 139 14.49 -2.86 -0.44
CA PHE A 139 14.30 -2.15 0.82
C PHE A 139 15.66 -1.63 1.28
N VAL A 140 15.73 -0.34 1.59
CA VAL A 140 16.92 0.31 2.13
C VAL A 140 16.54 0.92 3.47
N VAL A 141 17.13 0.41 4.54
CA VAL A 141 16.95 0.95 5.90
C VAL A 141 17.99 2.04 6.13
N ASN A 142 17.53 3.25 6.43
CA ASN A 142 18.37 4.41 6.71
C ASN A 142 18.16 4.90 8.15
N GLY A 143 19.27 5.18 8.84
CA GLY A 143 19.28 5.63 10.23
C GLY A 143 19.53 4.50 11.22
N ASP A 144 19.50 4.86 12.50
CA ASP A 144 19.69 3.93 13.61
C ASP A 144 18.35 3.72 14.33
N MET A 145 18.01 2.45 14.58
CA MET A 145 16.82 2.08 15.36
C MET A 145 16.90 2.51 16.83
N GLU A 146 18.10 2.90 17.30
CA GLU A 146 18.31 3.48 18.63
C GLU A 146 17.94 4.98 18.71
N GLY A 147 17.74 5.65 17.56
CA GLY A 147 17.31 7.04 17.49
C GLY A 147 15.79 7.21 17.57
N ASN A 148 15.32 8.46 17.75
CA ASN A 148 13.89 8.79 17.72
C ASN A 148 13.27 8.75 16.32
N SER A 149 14.05 8.49 15.26
CA SER A 149 13.49 8.30 13.92
C SER A 149 14.37 7.41 13.05
N PHE A 150 13.77 6.58 12.21
CA PHE A 150 14.44 5.87 11.12
C PHE A 150 13.57 5.93 9.86
N SER A 151 14.12 5.54 8.71
CA SER A 151 13.35 5.48 7.48
C SER A 151 13.64 4.21 6.68
N ILE A 152 12.64 3.75 5.93
CA ILE A 152 12.75 2.65 4.99
C ILE A 152 12.37 3.18 3.62
N THR A 153 13.31 3.17 2.69
CA THR A 153 13.04 3.43 1.28
C THR A 153 12.77 2.10 0.57
N VAL A 154 11.59 1.97 -0.02
CA VAL A 154 11.16 0.82 -0.81
C VAL A 154 11.09 1.21 -2.27
N THR A 155 11.85 0.52 -3.12
CA THR A 155 11.74 0.61 -4.57
C THR A 155 10.97 -0.59 -5.09
N SER A 156 9.78 -0.38 -5.63
CA SER A 156 8.89 -1.41 -6.14
C SER A 156 8.90 -1.46 -7.68
N ASN A 157 8.83 -2.67 -8.22
CA ASN A 157 8.36 -2.99 -9.56
C ASN A 157 7.50 -4.24 -9.43
N MET A 158 6.21 -4.04 -9.20
CA MET A 158 5.28 -5.07 -8.75
C MET A 158 4.06 -5.14 -9.66
N THR A 159 3.55 -6.35 -9.84
CA THR A 159 2.23 -6.64 -10.40
C THR A 159 1.44 -7.43 -9.36
N ILE A 160 0.27 -6.91 -9.01
CA ILE A 160 -0.67 -7.48 -8.06
C ILE A 160 -1.93 -7.87 -8.84
N GLU A 161 -2.27 -9.16 -8.86
CA GLU A 161 -3.53 -9.66 -9.41
C GLU A 161 -4.51 -9.87 -8.25
N LEU A 162 -5.66 -9.22 -8.30
CA LEU A 162 -6.71 -9.32 -7.30
C LEU A 162 -7.60 -10.55 -7.51
N ALA A 163 -8.42 -10.87 -6.52
CA ALA A 163 -9.29 -12.05 -6.55
C ALA A 163 -10.33 -12.04 -7.69
N ASP A 164 -10.66 -10.86 -8.22
CA ASP A 164 -11.56 -10.69 -9.36
C ASP A 164 -10.84 -10.77 -10.73
N GLY A 165 -9.52 -10.99 -10.73
CA GLY A 165 -8.66 -11.07 -11.91
C GLY A 165 -8.20 -9.69 -12.43
N SER A 166 -8.60 -8.59 -11.79
CA SER A 166 -8.04 -7.28 -12.11
C SER A 166 -6.59 -7.15 -11.64
N THR A 167 -5.82 -6.28 -12.29
CA THR A 167 -4.39 -6.12 -12.02
C THR A 167 -4.06 -4.69 -11.62
N ILE A 168 -3.22 -4.55 -10.59
CA ILE A 168 -2.57 -3.31 -10.19
C ILE A 168 -1.07 -3.47 -10.48
N VAL A 169 -0.49 -2.53 -11.21
CA VAL A 169 0.97 -2.48 -11.44
C VAL A 169 1.53 -1.26 -10.71
N GLU A 170 2.53 -1.48 -9.87
CA GLU A 170 3.20 -0.43 -9.10
C GLU A 170 4.67 -0.34 -9.50
N ASN A 171 5.14 0.86 -9.83
CA ASN A 171 6.57 1.11 -10.05
C ASN A 171 7.01 2.43 -9.42
N GLY A 172 8.11 2.42 -8.68
CA GLY A 172 8.72 3.63 -8.15
C GLY A 172 9.28 3.44 -6.75
N ASN A 173 9.50 4.56 -6.07
CA ASN A 173 10.21 4.65 -4.81
C ASN A 173 9.39 5.41 -3.78
N LYS A 174 9.16 4.76 -2.63
CA LYS A 174 8.47 5.31 -1.47
C LYS A 174 9.41 5.26 -0.28
N THR A 175 9.50 6.36 0.45
CA THR A 175 10.24 6.45 1.71
C THR A 175 9.23 6.60 2.83
N PHE A 176 9.20 5.59 3.70
CA PHE A 176 8.46 5.60 4.95
C PHE A 176 9.39 6.08 6.05
N THR A 177 9.00 7.15 6.74
CA THR A 177 9.74 7.68 7.89
C THR A 177 8.96 7.33 9.15
N PHE A 178 9.62 6.69 10.10
CA PHE A 178 9.04 6.31 11.38
C PHE A 178 9.62 7.21 12.44
N SER A 179 8.78 7.99 13.11
CA SER A 179 9.19 8.94 14.14
C SER A 179 8.53 8.59 15.47
N PHE A 180 9.36 8.43 16.49
CA PHE A 180 8.94 8.13 17.86
C PHE A 180 9.02 9.42 18.69
N GLY A 181 7.87 9.91 19.15
CA GLY A 181 7.82 10.97 20.14
C GLY A 181 8.27 10.50 21.54
N GLU A 182 8.10 11.37 22.53
CA GLU A 182 8.50 11.07 23.93
C GLU A 182 7.68 9.94 24.57
N THR A 183 6.47 9.69 24.04
CA THR A 183 5.59 8.58 24.43
C THR A 183 5.32 7.69 23.21
N LEU A 184 5.02 6.42 23.44
CA LEU A 184 4.56 5.48 22.39
C LEU A 184 3.27 5.96 21.70
N GLU A 185 2.55 6.89 22.33
CA GLU A 185 1.34 7.52 21.79
C GLU A 185 1.65 8.54 20.68
N ASN A 186 2.87 9.08 20.64
CA ASN A 186 3.30 10.09 19.68
C ASN A 186 4.10 9.46 18.52
N PHE A 187 3.61 8.34 18.01
CA PHE A 187 4.23 7.65 16.89
C PHE A 187 3.61 8.13 15.56
N THR A 188 4.45 8.68 14.68
CA THR A 188 4.03 9.15 13.35
C THR A 188 4.73 8.38 12.25
N ILE A 189 3.99 8.17 11.16
CA ILE A 189 4.49 7.54 9.94
C ILE A 189 4.42 8.57 8.82
N GLY A 190 5.58 9.00 8.34
CA GLY A 190 5.71 9.84 7.16
C GLY A 190 5.77 9.01 5.88
N LEU A 191 5.15 9.49 4.80
CA LEU A 191 5.26 8.94 3.45
C LEU A 191 5.73 10.05 2.50
N SER A 192 6.73 9.74 1.69
CA SER A 192 7.23 10.59 0.61
C SER A 192 7.77 9.75 -0.54
N GLY A 193 7.95 10.36 -1.71
CA GLY A 193 8.59 9.70 -2.85
C GLY A 193 7.83 9.88 -4.15
N THR A 194 8.22 9.11 -5.16
CA THR A 194 7.61 9.17 -6.48
C THR A 194 7.32 7.77 -6.99
N TRP A 195 6.07 7.52 -7.38
CA TRP A 195 5.68 6.21 -7.89
C TRP A 195 4.55 6.31 -8.90
N THR A 196 4.32 5.20 -9.57
CA THR A 196 3.28 5.04 -10.58
C THR A 196 2.41 3.85 -10.21
N ILE A 197 1.11 4.03 -10.36
CA ILE A 197 0.11 2.97 -10.25
C ILE A 197 -0.59 2.86 -11.59
N GLN A 198 -0.73 1.64 -12.11
CA GLN A 198 -1.62 1.34 -13.22
C GLN A 198 -2.73 0.43 -12.72
N ALA A 199 -3.97 0.89 -12.81
CA ALA A 199 -5.14 0.14 -12.37
C ALA A 199 -6.35 0.56 -13.21
N ASN A 200 -7.23 -0.39 -13.52
CA ASN A 200 -8.48 -0.14 -14.25
C ASN A 200 -8.30 0.66 -15.57
N GLY A 201 -7.18 0.46 -16.27
CA GLY A 201 -6.86 1.13 -17.53
C GLY A 201 -6.33 2.57 -17.40
N ASN A 202 -6.17 3.08 -16.18
CA ASN A 202 -5.57 4.38 -15.92
C ASN A 202 -4.13 4.24 -15.45
N THR A 203 -3.31 5.25 -15.73
CA THR A 203 -2.00 5.44 -15.12
C THR A 203 -2.03 6.67 -14.23
N TYR A 204 -1.62 6.49 -12.98
CA TYR A 204 -1.46 7.52 -11.97
C TYR A 204 0.04 7.67 -11.71
N SER A 205 0.59 8.87 -11.92
CA SER A 205 1.92 9.24 -11.43
C SER A 205 1.75 10.06 -10.17
N ILE A 206 2.41 9.66 -9.09
CA ILE A 206 2.27 10.26 -7.77
C ILE A 206 3.61 10.82 -7.34
N GLU A 207 3.59 12.06 -6.87
CA GLU A 207 4.69 12.69 -6.14
C GLU A 207 4.17 13.10 -4.77
N SER A 208 4.76 12.56 -3.71
CA SER A 208 4.36 12.84 -2.33
C SER A 208 5.50 13.53 -1.59
N SER A 209 5.14 14.58 -0.84
CA SER A 209 6.06 15.32 0.02
C SER A 209 5.46 15.48 1.42
N GLY A 210 5.93 14.63 2.35
CA GLY A 210 5.66 14.81 3.77
C GLY A 210 4.20 14.56 4.14
N ILE A 211 3.58 13.52 3.58
CA ILE A 211 2.32 13.00 4.13
C ILE A 211 2.62 12.41 5.50
N GLU A 212 1.80 12.68 6.50
CA GLU A 212 1.91 12.07 7.82
C GLU A 212 0.63 11.33 8.20
N ALA A 213 0.80 10.14 8.79
CA ALA A 213 -0.25 9.44 9.51
C ALA A 213 0.08 9.42 11.00
N ASP A 214 -0.91 9.78 11.82
CA ASP A 214 -0.90 9.47 13.24
C ASP A 214 -1.38 8.03 13.43
N ALA A 215 -0.59 7.20 14.12
CA ALA A 215 -0.90 5.80 14.31
C ALA A 215 -2.19 5.54 15.10
N GLN A 216 -2.68 6.51 15.86
CA GLN A 216 -3.96 6.42 16.56
C GLN A 216 -5.15 6.72 15.65
N CYS A 217 -4.95 7.49 14.58
CA CYS A 217 -6.00 7.90 13.65
C CYS A 217 -6.31 6.84 12.60
N GLY A 218 -5.30 6.07 12.19
CA GLY A 218 -5.48 5.00 11.18
C GLY A 218 -5.65 5.52 9.74
N HIS A 219 -5.52 6.83 9.53
CA HIS A 219 -5.50 7.50 8.23
C HIS A 219 -4.42 8.58 8.21
N PHE A 220 -4.10 9.08 7.02
CA PHE A 220 -3.24 10.26 6.86
C PHE A 220 -3.95 11.50 7.37
N THR A 221 -3.26 12.33 8.13
CA THR A 221 -3.82 13.51 8.81
C THR A 221 -3.22 14.82 8.33
N SER A 222 -2.08 14.77 7.63
CA SER A 222 -1.44 15.97 7.10
C SER A 222 -0.57 15.70 5.88
N GLY A 223 -0.17 16.79 5.22
CA GLY A 223 0.68 16.77 4.04
C GLY A 223 -0.13 16.65 2.75
N SER A 224 0.56 16.48 1.63
CA SER A 224 -0.10 16.40 0.33
C SER A 224 0.66 15.52 -0.66
N MET A 225 -0.06 15.08 -1.68
CA MET A 225 0.52 14.48 -2.89
C MET A 225 -0.05 15.11 -4.14
N VAL A 226 0.77 15.16 -5.18
CA VAL A 226 0.36 15.48 -6.54
C VAL A 226 0.11 14.17 -7.28
N VAL A 227 -1.07 14.05 -7.90
CA VAL A 227 -1.47 12.88 -8.70
C VAL A 227 -1.72 13.34 -10.12
N SER A 228 -0.94 12.81 -11.06
CA SER A 228 -1.18 12.96 -12.50
C SER A 228 -1.87 11.71 -13.05
N LYS A 229 -3.16 11.83 -13.38
CA LYS A 229 -3.97 10.79 -14.03
C LYS A 229 -4.11 11.15 -15.49
N ASN A 230 -3.56 10.36 -16.42
CA ASN A 230 -3.70 10.55 -17.88
C ASN A 230 -3.56 12.03 -18.37
N GLY A 231 -2.73 12.84 -17.73
CA GLY A 231 -2.53 14.27 -18.06
C GLY A 231 -3.37 15.28 -17.26
N LEU A 232 -4.32 14.85 -16.44
CA LEU A 232 -4.92 15.65 -15.38
C LEU A 232 -4.05 15.58 -14.13
N GLU A 233 -3.53 16.71 -13.69
CA GLU A 233 -2.78 16.83 -12.44
C GLU A 233 -3.69 17.40 -11.35
N VAL A 234 -3.78 16.74 -10.20
CA VAL A 234 -4.53 17.22 -9.04
C VAL A 234 -3.67 17.11 -7.79
N THR A 235 -3.94 17.95 -6.80
CA THR A 235 -3.35 17.83 -5.47
C THR A 235 -4.34 17.16 -4.54
N VAL A 236 -3.92 16.17 -3.77
CA VAL A 236 -4.69 15.61 -2.66
C VAL A 236 -4.03 16.11 -1.37
N ASP A 237 -4.77 16.93 -0.62
CA ASP A 237 -4.38 17.52 0.66
C ASP A 237 -5.03 16.72 1.80
N PHE A 238 -4.21 16.19 2.71
CA PHE A 238 -4.66 15.34 3.82
C PHE A 238 -5.00 16.11 5.10
N GLY A 239 -4.95 17.45 5.06
CA GLY A 239 -5.38 18.28 6.18
C GLY A 239 -4.23 18.87 7.01
N ASP A 240 -4.57 19.33 8.20
CA ASP A 240 -3.69 20.13 9.07
C ASP A 240 -3.17 19.37 10.29
N GLY A 241 -3.41 18.06 10.35
CA GLY A 241 -3.07 17.18 11.46
C GLY A 241 -4.26 16.83 12.36
N THR A 242 -5.47 17.36 12.12
CA THR A 242 -6.67 16.88 12.79
C THR A 242 -6.96 15.43 12.43
N CYS A 243 -7.42 14.67 13.43
CA CYS A 243 -7.85 13.28 13.26
C CYS A 243 -9.27 13.24 12.67
N ASP A 244 -9.42 13.69 11.43
CA ASP A 244 -10.61 13.51 10.63
C ASP A 244 -10.29 12.68 9.38
N ASP A 245 -11.22 11.83 8.99
CA ASP A 245 -11.05 10.85 7.90
C ASP A 245 -11.21 11.50 6.53
N LYS A 246 -10.74 12.75 6.36
CA LYS A 246 -11.02 13.58 5.19
C LYS A 246 -9.75 14.01 4.47
N ALA A 247 -9.87 14.12 3.17
CA ALA A 247 -8.89 14.80 2.33
C ALA A 247 -9.59 15.72 1.33
N THR A 248 -8.87 16.72 0.85
CA THR A 248 -9.34 17.66 -0.17
C THR A 248 -8.60 17.43 -1.47
N VAL A 249 -9.33 17.08 -2.53
CA VAL A 249 -8.82 17.08 -3.90
C VAL A 249 -8.92 18.49 -4.45
N ILE A 250 -7.81 19.01 -4.97
CA ILE A 250 -7.69 20.36 -5.53
C ILE A 250 -7.34 20.23 -7.01
N TYR A 251 -8.24 20.73 -7.86
CA TYR A 251 -8.11 20.69 -9.32
C TYR A 251 -7.33 21.90 -9.86
N PRO A 252 -6.74 21.83 -11.07
CA PRO A 252 -5.97 22.94 -11.66
C PRO A 252 -6.73 24.26 -11.83
N ASN A 253 -8.06 24.19 -11.95
CA ASN A 253 -8.95 25.35 -12.04
C ASN A 253 -9.26 25.97 -10.65
N GLY A 254 -8.74 25.40 -9.56
CA GLY A 254 -9.01 25.81 -8.18
C GLY A 254 -10.31 25.23 -7.59
N ALA A 255 -11.06 24.41 -8.34
CA ALA A 255 -12.18 23.68 -7.78
C ALA A 255 -11.67 22.65 -6.74
N THR A 256 -12.49 22.38 -5.72
CA THR A 256 -12.14 21.43 -4.67
C THR A 256 -13.26 20.42 -4.42
N GLU A 257 -12.88 19.22 -3.99
CA GLU A 257 -13.78 18.13 -3.62
C GLU A 257 -13.28 17.48 -2.33
N GLU A 258 -14.16 17.32 -1.35
CA GLU A 258 -13.85 16.59 -0.12
C GLU A 258 -14.12 15.09 -0.34
N ILE A 259 -13.17 14.26 0.08
CA ILE A 259 -13.26 12.80 0.01
C ILE A 259 -13.00 12.19 1.39
N THR A 260 -13.49 10.97 1.61
CA THR A 260 -13.19 10.17 2.81
C THR A 260 -12.06 9.17 2.53
N LEU A 261 -11.15 9.02 3.50
CA LEU A 261 -9.94 8.16 3.47
C LEU A 261 -10.18 6.71 3.91
#